data_AF-A0A7Y2VRN9-F1
#
_entry.id   AF-A0A7Y2VRN9-F1
#
_cell.length_a   1.000
_cell.length_b   1.000
_cell.length_c   1.000
_cell.angle_alpha   90.00
_cell.angle_beta   90.00
_cell.angle_gamma   90.00
#
_symmetry.space_group_name_H-M   'P 1'
#
loop_
_entity.id
_entity.type
_entity.pdbx_description
1 polymer ?
#
loop_
_entity_poly.entity_id
_entity_poly.type
_entity_poly.pdbx_seq_one_letter_code
_entity_poly.pdbx_strand_id
1 'polypeptide(L)' 'MAEHLVFLTGHLAKARLENILTGLGTTPFTYEIIDIGVKVAALMTEEIVSRRLPRPLKADRVVLPGRFRGHLERLSDEFG' A
#
# COMPACT_ATOMS: atom_id res chain seq x y z
N MET A 1 6.73 9.19 -17.97
CA MET A 1 5.61 9.32 -17.01
C MET A 1 6.18 9.09 -15.62
N ALA A 2 5.72 9.83 -14.61
CA ALA A 2 6.13 9.57 -13.23
C ALA A 2 5.45 8.30 -12.73
N GLU A 3 6.21 7.40 -12.11
CA GLU A 3 5.71 6.16 -11.51
C GLU A 3 4.63 6.48 -10.46
N HIS A 4 3.55 5.69 -10.38
CA HIS A 4 2.50 5.81 -9.37
C HIS A 4 2.59 4.69 -8.34
N LEU A 5 2.89 5.06 -7.10
CA LEU A 5 3.08 4.14 -5.98
C LEU A 5 1.87 4.13 -5.04
N VAL A 6 1.40 2.95 -4.67
CA VAL A 6 0.33 2.78 -3.68
C VAL A 6 0.91 2.22 -2.38
N PHE A 7 0.83 2.97 -1.29
CA PHE A 7 1.29 2.49 0.01
C PHE A 7 0.11 1.91 0.80
N LEU A 8 0.16 0.61 1.08
CA LEU A 8 -0.82 -0.03 1.95
C LEU A 8 -0.40 0.08 3.41
N THR A 9 -1.35 0.47 4.24
CA THR A 9 -1.13 0.62 5.67
C THR A 9 -2.36 0.21 6.47
N GLY A 10 -2.22 0.23 7.79
CA GLY A 10 -3.34 0.12 8.73
C GLY A 10 -3.56 1.44 9.46
N HIS A 11 -4.66 1.49 10.20
CA HIS A 11 -5.16 2.70 10.84
C HIS A 11 -4.12 3.44 11.70
N LEU A 12 -3.37 2.72 12.54
CA LEU A 12 -2.40 3.34 13.45
C LEU A 12 -1.18 3.97 12.76
N ALA A 13 -0.85 3.54 11.55
CA ALA A 13 0.33 4.00 10.84
C ALA A 13 0.03 5.06 9.77
N LYS A 14 -1.25 5.27 9.41
CA LYS A 14 -1.67 6.17 8.33
C LYS A 14 -1.15 7.60 8.50
N ALA A 15 -1.48 8.26 9.62
CA ALA A 15 -1.08 9.65 9.86
C ALA A 15 0.45 9.83 9.87
N ARG A 16 1.20 8.86 10.40
CA ARG A 16 2.66 8.91 10.40
C ARG A 16 3.23 8.78 8.98
N LEU A 17 2.67 7.89 8.17
CA LEU A 17 3.07 7.70 6.79
C LEU A 17 2.77 8.93 5.92
N GLU A 18 1.59 9.54 6.11
CA GLU A 18 1.21 10.81 5.47
C GLU A 18 2.23 11.91 5.76
N ASN A 19 2.62 12.07 7.02
CA ASN A 19 3.61 13.07 7.42
C ASN A 19 4.98 12.81 6.80
N ILE A 20 5.43 11.55 6.73
CA ILE A 20 6.71 11.20 6.11
C ILE A 20 6.68 11.51 4.61
N LEU A 21 5.66 11.06 3.90
CA LEU A 21 5.57 11.24 2.44
C LEU A 21 5.41 12.72 2.07
N THR A 22 4.63 13.48 2.83
CA THR A 22 4.52 14.94 2.66
C THR A 22 5.87 15.63 2.92
N GLY A 23 6.62 15.14 3.91
CA GLY A 23 7.95 15.67 4.26
C GLY A 23 9.03 15.40 3.20
N LEU A 24 8.80 14.51 2.23
CA LEU A 24 9.73 14.28 1.12
C LEU A 24 9.75 15.44 0.11
N GLY A 25 8.71 16.29 0.10
CA GLY A 25 8.57 17.37 -0.87
C GLY A 25 8.33 16.85 -2.29
N THR A 26 9.02 17.43 -3.27
CA THR A 26 8.89 17.03 -4.68
C THR A 26 9.52 15.66 -4.90
N THR A 27 8.70 14.66 -5.16
CA THR A 27 9.12 13.30 -5.48
C THR A 27 9.08 13.06 -7.00
N PRO A 28 9.95 12.19 -7.55
CA PRO A 28 9.92 11.83 -8.97
C PRO A 28 8.77 10.87 -9.33
N PHE A 29 7.96 10.49 -8.35
CA PHE A 29 6.82 9.60 -8.45
C PHE A 29 5.58 10.28 -7.88
N THR A 30 4.41 9.78 -8.24
CA THR A 30 3.15 10.11 -7.58
C THR A 30 2.80 9.00 -6.61
N TYR A 31 2.03 9.30 -5.56
CA TYR A 31 1.67 8.29 -4.59
C TYR A 31 0.25 8.47 -4.04
N GLU A 32 -0.31 7.37 -3.56
CA GLU A 32 -1.50 7.35 -2.71
C GLU A 32 -1.29 6.43 -1.51
N ILE A 33 -2.05 6.65 -0.44
CA ILE A 33 -2.01 5.85 0.79
C ILE A 33 -3.38 5.24 1.00
N ILE A 34 -3.42 3.91 1.11
CA ILE A 34 -4.65 3.16 1.35
C ILE A 34 -4.58 2.51 2.72
N ASP A 35 -5.54 2.87 3.58
CA ASP A 35 -5.82 2.11 4.80
C ASP A 35 -6.67 0.90 4.44
N ILE A 36 -6.12 -0.30 4.59
CA ILE A 36 -6.79 -1.56 4.24
C ILE A 36 -7.83 -2.01 5.29
N GLY A 37 -8.09 -1.18 6.30
CA GLY A 37 -9.09 -1.42 7.34
C GLY A 37 -8.62 -2.41 8.40
N VAL A 38 -7.31 -2.47 8.67
CA VAL A 38 -6.73 -3.19 9.81
C VAL A 38 -6.19 -2.19 10.82
N LYS A 39 -6.26 -2.50 12.12
CA LYS A 39 -5.74 -1.60 13.16
C LYS A 39 -4.23 -1.44 13.06
N VAL A 40 -3.51 -2.54 12.90
CA VAL A 40 -2.04 -2.59 12.82
C VAL A 40 -1.64 -3.14 11.45
N ALA A 41 -0.76 -2.43 10.74
CA ALA A 41 -0.32 -2.80 9.40
C ALA A 41 0.37 -4.18 9.33
N ALA A 42 1.03 -4.60 10.41
CA ALA A 42 1.68 -5.92 10.53
C ALA A 42 0.69 -7.11 10.58
N LEU A 43 -0.61 -6.85 10.77
CA LEU A 43 -1.65 -7.89 10.72
C LEU A 43 -2.21 -8.10 9.31
N MET A 44 -1.72 -7.36 8.32
CA MET A 44 -2.14 -7.49 6.93
C MET A 44 -1.70 -8.86 6.39
N THR A 45 -2.65 -9.57 5.78
CA THR A 45 -2.45 -10.86 5.10
C THR A 45 -2.81 -10.73 3.63
N GLU A 46 -2.37 -11.69 2.83
CA GLU A 46 -2.73 -11.82 1.42
C GLU A 46 -4.26 -11.77 1.20
N GLU A 47 -5.03 -12.52 1.98
CA GLU A 47 -6.50 -12.55 1.93
C GLU A 47 -7.13 -11.18 2.24
N ILE A 48 -6.57 -10.42 3.17
CA ILE A 48 -7.05 -9.07 3.49
C ILE A 48 -6.80 -8.13 2.31
N VAL A 49 -5.61 -8.18 1.71
CA VAL A 49 -5.25 -7.35 0.56
C VAL A 49 -6.13 -7.68 -0.65
N SER A 50 -6.21 -8.95 -1.03
CA SER A 50 -7.04 -9.43 -2.15
C SER A 50 -8.50 -8.96 -2.05
N ARG A 51 -9.08 -9.05 -0.84
CA ARG A 51 -10.49 -8.71 -0.60
C ARG A 51 -10.78 -7.21 -0.52
N ARG A 52 -9.82 -6.41 -0.04
CA ARG A 52 -10.09 -5.02 0.38
C ARG A 52 -9.36 -3.97 -0.45
N LEU A 53 -8.35 -4.35 -1.22
CA LEU A 53 -7.67 -3.42 -2.10
C LEU A 53 -8.66 -2.94 -3.19
N PRO A 54 -8.96 -1.63 -3.28
CA PRO A 54 -9.95 -1.13 -4.22
C PRO A 54 -9.60 -1.49 -5.67
N ARG A 55 -10.64 -1.80 -6.46
CA ARG A 55 -10.54 -2.02 -7.90
C ARG A 55 -11.38 -0.97 -8.64
N PRO A 56 -10.89 -0.40 -9.75
CA PRO A 56 -9.62 -0.72 -10.41
C PRO A 56 -8.41 -0.12 -9.68
N LEU A 57 -7.33 -0.90 -9.55
CA LEU A 57 -6.06 -0.44 -9.00
C LEU A 57 -5.29 0.30 -10.11
N LYS A 58 -4.99 1.58 -9.89
CA LYS A 58 -4.18 2.38 -10.81
C LYS A 58 -2.82 2.62 -10.18
N ALA A 59 -1.96 1.61 -10.22
CA ALA A 59 -0.64 1.64 -9.62
C ALA A 59 0.38 1.04 -10.56
N ASP A 60 1.57 1.61 -10.64
CA ASP A 60 2.72 0.92 -11.21
C ASP A 60 3.27 -0.07 -10.18
N ARG A 61 3.24 0.28 -8.88
CA ARG A 61 3.66 -0.62 -7.79
C ARG A 61 2.85 -0.40 -6.51
N VAL A 62 2.69 -1.48 -5.76
CA VAL A 62 2.11 -1.48 -4.42
C VAL A 62 3.20 -1.77 -3.39
N VAL A 63 3.27 -0.92 -2.36
CA VAL A 63 4.21 -1.02 -1.24
C VAL A 63 3.48 -1.56 -0.01
N LEU A 64 3.94 -2.69 0.50
CA LEU A 64 3.37 -3.34 1.68
C LEU A 64 4.19 -3.05 2.95
N PRO A 65 3.59 -3.18 4.15
CA PRO A 65 4.31 -3.04 5.42
C PRO A 65 5.43 -4.08 5.56
N GLY A 66 6.57 -3.72 6.15
CA GLY A 66 7.74 -4.61 6.24
C GLY A 66 7.54 -5.92 7.04
N ARG A 67 6.45 -6.04 7.82
CA ARG A 67 6.06 -7.26 8.56
C ARG A 67 4.96 -8.05 7.86
N PHE A 68 4.61 -7.70 6.62
CA PHE A 68 3.61 -8.42 5.83
C PHE A 68 3.95 -9.91 5.74
N ARG A 69 2.94 -10.76 5.93
CA ARG A 69 3.05 -12.22 5.84
C ARG A 69 2.08 -12.72 4.76
N GLY A 70 2.61 -13.10 3.61
CA GLY A 70 1.84 -13.59 2.46
C GLY A 70 2.73 -13.80 1.25
N HIS A 71 2.17 -14.32 0.17
CA HIS A 71 2.91 -14.56 -1.07
C HIS A 71 2.74 -13.35 -2.00
N LEU A 72 3.82 -12.57 -2.16
CA LEU A 72 3.83 -11.42 -3.06
C LEU A 72 3.51 -11.82 -4.51
N GLU A 73 4.05 -12.96 -4.96
CA GLU A 73 3.83 -13.50 -6.30
C GLU A 73 2.34 -13.69 -6.61
N ARG A 74 1.57 -14.22 -5.67
CA ARG A 74 0.12 -14.42 -5.86
C ARG A 74 -0.65 -13.10 -5.94
N LEU A 75 -0.24 -12.11 -5.15
CA LEU A 75 -0.82 -10.77 -5.23
C LEU A 75 -0.46 -10.09 -6.55
N SER A 76 0.78 -10.24 -7.03
CA SER A 76 1.17 -9.76 -8.36
C SER A 76 0.34 -10.44 -9.44
N ASP A 77 0.19 -11.77 -9.43
CA ASP A 77 -0.65 -12.47 -10.42
C ASP A 77 -2.12 -12.01 -10.39
N GLU A 78 -2.65 -11.65 -9.21
CA GLU A 78 -4.03 -11.20 -9.05
C GLU A 78 -4.27 -9.75 -9.51
N PHE A 79 -3.30 -8.86 -9.29
CA PHE A 79 -3.43 -7.43 -9.54
C PHE A 79 -2.72 -6.94 -10.82
N GLY A 80 -1.86 -7.77 -11.42
CA GLY A 80 -1.09 -7.49 -12.64
C GLY A 80 0.36 -7.08 -12.37
#